data_AF-A0A2W1BM29-F1
#
_entry.id   AF-A0A2W1BM29-F1
#
_cell.length_a   1.000
_cell.length_b   1.000
_cell.length_c   1.000
_cell.angle_alpha   90.00
_cell.angle_beta   90.00
_cell.angle_gamma   90.00
#
_symmetry.space_group_name_H-M   'P 1'
#
loop_
_entity.id
_entity.type
_entity.pdbx_description
1 polymer ?
#
loop_
_entity_poly.entity_id
_entity_poly.type
_entity_poly.pdbx_seq_one_letter_code
_entity_poly.pdbx_strand_id
1 'polypeptide(L)'
;MLTASNFGVVIKRRENSSKAKLVKNILYKCNLSKVTAIAHGVENEQLAIKQLSIQENVKIIPCGLFVDHEYPFISATPDGLIGQDTIVEIKCPLVAFKTGLENAIKENKIQICRYNKKMVRSY
;
A
#
# COMPACT_ATOMS: atom_id res chain seq x y z
N MET A 1 15.81 -4.09 -9.49
CA MET A 1 14.95 -2.94 -9.16
C MET A 1 14.40 -3.11 -7.76
N LEU A 2 14.51 -2.07 -6.95
CA LEU A 2 14.02 -1.98 -5.57
C LEU A 2 12.73 -1.17 -5.57
N THR A 3 11.60 -1.86 -5.41
CA THR A 3 10.28 -1.22 -5.39
C THR A 3 9.98 -0.59 -4.03
N ALA A 4 9.12 0.43 -3.99
CA ALA A 4 8.63 1.06 -2.76
C ALA A 4 8.15 0.03 -1.70
N SER A 5 7.45 -1.01 -2.13
CA SER A 5 6.98 -2.12 -1.27
C SER A 5 8.10 -2.94 -0.59
N ASN A 6 9.31 -2.93 -1.15
CA ASN A 6 10.48 -3.61 -0.58
C ASN A 6 11.44 -2.64 0.13
N PHE A 7 11.37 -1.34 -0.17
CA PHE A 7 12.31 -0.33 0.34
C PHE A 7 12.36 -0.32 1.87
N GLY A 8 11.18 -0.38 2.52
CA GLY A 8 11.07 -0.42 3.98
C GLY A 8 11.83 -1.58 4.64
N VAL A 9 11.87 -2.75 3.98
CA VAL A 9 12.60 -3.94 4.46
C VAL A 9 14.12 -3.72 4.35
N VAL A 10 14.58 -3.06 3.28
CA VAL A 10 15.99 -2.77 3.05
C VAL A 10 16.51 -1.76 4.07
N ILE A 11 15.80 -0.64 4.29
CA ILE A 11 16.27 0.42 5.21
C ILE A 11 16.23 0.01 6.69
N LYS A 12 15.30 -0.87 7.09
CA LYS A 12 15.16 -1.35 8.48
C LYS A 12 15.99 -2.62 8.75
N ARG A 13 16.82 -3.04 7.78
CA ARG A 13 17.59 -4.28 7.87
C ARG A 13 18.61 -4.21 9.01
N ARG A 14 18.61 -5.21 9.89
CA ARG A 14 19.63 -5.37 10.95
C ARG A 14 20.95 -5.88 10.37
N GLU A 15 22.08 -5.48 10.93
CA GLU A 15 23.40 -5.88 10.46
C GLU A 15 23.60 -7.40 10.39
N ASN A 16 23.14 -8.10 11.44
CA ASN A 16 23.20 -9.55 11.59
C ASN A 16 22.23 -10.35 10.70
N SER A 17 21.38 -9.69 9.92
CA SER A 17 20.45 -10.37 9.01
C SER A 17 21.13 -10.71 7.67
N SER A 18 20.81 -11.89 7.13
CA SER A 18 21.41 -12.38 5.87
C SER A 18 21.06 -11.49 4.68
N LYS A 19 22.10 -10.89 4.07
CA LYS A 19 22.00 -10.13 2.82
C LYS A 19 21.54 -11.01 1.66
N ALA A 20 22.09 -12.23 1.56
CA ALA A 20 21.76 -13.17 0.49
C ALA A 20 20.28 -13.55 0.49
N LYS A 21 19.70 -13.80 1.66
CA LYS A 21 18.27 -14.14 1.79
C LYS A 21 17.37 -12.97 1.38
N LEU A 22 17.73 -11.73 1.76
CA LEU A 22 17.00 -10.53 1.36
C LEU A 22 17.02 -10.36 -0.16
N VAL A 23 18.20 -10.42 -0.77
CA VAL A 23 18.36 -10.30 -2.23
C VAL A 23 17.56 -11.39 -2.95
N LYS A 24 17.63 -12.65 -2.48
CA LYS A 24 16.85 -13.76 -3.02
C LYS A 24 15.35 -13.45 -3.00
N ASN A 25 14.81 -12.94 -1.89
CA ASN A 25 13.39 -12.63 -1.78
C ASN A 25 12.94 -11.48 -2.68
N ILE A 26 13.81 -10.49 -2.91
CA ILE A 26 13.52 -9.34 -3.80
C ILE A 26 13.52 -9.79 -5.27
N LEU A 27 14.52 -10.59 -5.68
CA LEU A 27 14.67 -11.05 -7.06
C LEU A 27 13.70 -12.17 -7.43
N TYR A 28 13.46 -13.11 -6.51
CA TYR A 28 12.62 -14.28 -6.72
C TYR A 28 11.39 -14.18 -5.82
N LYS A 29 10.41 -13.40 -6.26
CA LYS A 29 9.15 -13.23 -5.53
C LYS A 29 8.43 -14.57 -5.41
N CYS A 30 7.98 -14.92 -4.21
CA CYS A 30 7.05 -16.03 -4.03
C CYS A 30 5.72 -15.73 -4.71
N ASN A 31 5.07 -16.76 -5.24
CA ASN A 31 3.70 -16.63 -5.71
C ASN A 31 2.77 -16.43 -4.50
N LEU A 32 2.17 -15.24 -4.41
CA LEU A 32 1.29 -14.84 -3.32
C LEU A 32 -0.20 -14.92 -3.69
N SER A 33 -0.54 -15.48 -4.87
CA SER A 33 -1.94 -15.55 -5.33
C SER A 33 -2.86 -16.32 -4.38
N LYS A 34 -2.33 -17.25 -3.60
CA LYS A 34 -3.08 -18.05 -2.61
C LYS A 34 -3.33 -17.30 -1.28
N VAL A 35 -2.75 -16.12 -1.10
CA VAL A 35 -2.95 -15.33 0.12
C VAL A 35 -4.27 -14.58 0.00
N THR A 36 -5.26 -15.01 0.79
CA THR A 36 -6.64 -14.47 0.76
C THR A 36 -6.71 -12.95 0.93
N ALA A 37 -5.87 -12.38 1.78
CA ALA A 37 -5.80 -10.93 1.98
C ALA A 37 -5.31 -10.18 0.74
N ILE A 38 -4.40 -10.78 -0.04
CA ILE A 38 -3.89 -10.19 -1.29
C ILE A 38 -4.92 -10.31 -2.39
N ALA A 39 -5.58 -11.48 -2.53
CA ALA A 39 -6.67 -11.67 -3.47
C ALA A 39 -7.81 -10.66 -3.22
N HIS A 40 -8.22 -10.51 -1.96
CA HIS A 40 -9.20 -9.49 -1.57
C HIS A 40 -8.75 -8.07 -1.93
N GLY A 41 -7.47 -7.75 -1.73
CA GLY A 41 -6.90 -6.48 -2.15
C GLY A 41 -7.09 -6.21 -3.63
N VAL A 42 -6.62 -7.13 -4.47
CA VAL A 42 -6.70 -7.04 -5.93
C VAL A 42 -8.15 -6.92 -6.43
N GLU A 43 -9.07 -7.70 -5.85
CA GLU A 43 -10.48 -7.69 -6.25
C GLU A 43 -11.19 -6.36 -5.94
N ASN A 44 -10.79 -5.68 -4.86
CA ASN A 44 -11.51 -4.50 -4.34
C ASN A 44 -10.81 -3.17 -4.65
N GLU A 45 -9.57 -3.20 -5.14
CA GLU A 45 -8.77 -1.99 -5.41
C GLU A 45 -9.48 -1.02 -6.36
N GLN A 46 -9.98 -1.50 -7.51
CA GLN A 46 -10.66 -0.64 -8.48
C GLN A 46 -11.95 -0.03 -7.93
N LEU A 47 -12.70 -0.78 -7.13
CA LEU A 47 -13.91 -0.28 -6.48
C LEU A 47 -13.57 0.81 -5.46
N ALA A 48 -12.49 0.61 -4.69
CA ALA A 48 -12.01 1.60 -3.72
C ALA A 48 -11.49 2.88 -4.40
N ILE A 49 -10.77 2.76 -5.53
CA ILE A 49 -10.35 3.92 -6.34
C ILE A 49 -11.56 4.71 -6.84
N LYS A 50 -12.57 4.01 -7.39
CA LYS A 50 -13.80 4.66 -7.87
C LYS A 50 -14.54 5.39 -6.74
N GLN A 51 -14.64 4.76 -5.58
CA GLN A 51 -15.25 5.36 -4.41
C GLN A 51 -14.49 6.61 -3.95
N LEU A 52 -13.16 6.54 -3.87
CA LEU A 52 -12.31 7.69 -3.50
C LEU A 52 -12.47 8.84 -4.49
N SER A 53 -12.49 8.54 -5.79
CA SER A 53 -12.70 9.52 -6.86
C SER A 53 -14.02 10.29 -6.71
N ILE A 54 -15.11 9.58 -6.37
CA ILE A 54 -16.43 10.19 -6.13
C ILE A 54 -16.43 11.01 -4.84
N GLN A 55 -15.87 10.47 -3.75
CA GLN A 55 -15.88 11.12 -2.43
C GLN A 55 -15.11 12.43 -2.41
N GLU A 56 -13.92 12.44 -3.00
CA GLU A 56 -13.06 13.62 -3.05
C GLU A 56 -13.37 14.52 -4.26
N ASN A 57 -14.30 14.09 -5.13
CA ASN A 57 -14.63 14.77 -6.39
C ASN A 57 -13.38 15.06 -7.26
N VAL A 58 -12.49 14.07 -7.34
CA VAL A 58 -11.23 14.14 -8.11
C VAL A 58 -11.19 13.06 -9.17
N LYS A 59 -10.46 13.33 -10.26
CA LYS A 59 -10.17 12.32 -11.29
C LYS A 59 -8.89 11.57 -10.92
N ILE A 60 -9.01 10.27 -10.69
CA ILE A 60 -7.87 9.37 -10.46
C ILE A 60 -7.56 8.63 -11.76
N ILE A 61 -6.31 8.70 -12.20
CA ILE A 61 -5.85 8.11 -13.47
C ILE A 61 -4.94 6.91 -13.15
N PRO A 62 -5.12 5.74 -13.81
CA PRO A 62 -4.22 4.61 -13.64
C PRO A 62 -2.82 4.96 -14.13
N CYS A 63 -1.80 4.35 -13.52
CA CYS A 63 -0.42 4.64 -13.85
C CYS A 63 0.44 3.38 -13.94
N GLY A 64 1.63 3.54 -14.50
CA GLY A 64 2.59 2.47 -14.68
C GLY A 64 3.70 2.51 -13.63
N LEU A 65 4.82 1.91 -13.99
CA LEU A 65 6.04 1.96 -13.19
C LEU A 65 6.71 3.33 -13.33
N PHE A 66 6.92 4.00 -12.20
CA PHE A 66 7.80 5.15 -12.06
C PHE A 66 9.19 4.67 -11.65
N VAL A 67 10.21 5.15 -12.36
CA VAL A 67 11.62 4.90 -12.05
C VAL A 67 12.26 6.23 -11.70
N ASP A 68 13.02 6.26 -10.61
CA ASP A 68 13.72 7.47 -10.19
C ASP A 68 14.83 7.83 -11.20
N HIS A 69 14.91 9.11 -11.56
CA HIS A 69 15.87 9.59 -12.56
C HIS A 69 17.32 9.60 -12.06
N GLU A 70 17.53 9.91 -10.79
CA GLU A 70 18.85 9.97 -10.16
C GLU A 70 19.29 8.57 -9.69
N TYR A 71 18.33 7.76 -9.24
CA TYR A 71 18.54 6.41 -8.74
C TYR A 71 17.72 5.38 -9.54
N PRO A 72 18.13 5.00 -10.77
CA PRO A 72 17.34 4.12 -11.65
C PRO A 72 17.05 2.71 -11.10
N PHE A 73 17.70 2.32 -10.01
CA PHE A 73 17.40 1.08 -9.31
C PHE A 73 16.18 1.19 -8.38
N ILE A 74 15.67 2.39 -8.08
CA ILE A 74 14.49 2.65 -7.24
C ILE A 74 13.27 2.86 -8.14
N SER A 75 12.14 2.29 -7.74
CA SER A 75 10.90 2.42 -8.49
C SER A 75 9.65 2.33 -7.62
N ALA A 76 8.52 2.81 -8.14
CA ALA A 76 7.22 2.66 -7.52
C ALA A 76 6.13 2.47 -8.59
N THR A 77 5.03 1.82 -8.21
CA THR A 77 3.81 1.76 -9.01
C THR A 77 2.69 2.19 -8.09
N PRO A 78 2.35 3.49 -8.05
CA PRO A 78 1.18 3.95 -7.34
C PRO A 78 -0.08 3.30 -7.89
N ASP A 79 -1.14 3.24 -7.07
CA ASP A 79 -2.43 2.70 -7.50
C ASP A 79 -3.18 3.70 -8.40
N GLY A 80 -2.82 4.99 -8.33
CA GLY A 80 -3.31 6.02 -9.25
C GLY A 80 -2.65 7.38 -9.06
N LEU A 81 -3.00 8.32 -9.93
CA LEU A 81 -2.53 9.71 -9.91
C LEU A 81 -3.70 10.68 -9.93
N ILE A 82 -3.54 11.79 -9.21
CA ILE A 82 -4.44 12.95 -9.26
C ILE A 82 -3.60 14.13 -9.73
N GLY A 83 -3.99 14.75 -10.85
CA GLY A 83 -3.22 15.87 -11.41
C GLY A 83 -1.79 15.46 -11.76
N GLN A 84 -0.81 16.29 -11.37
CA GLN A 84 0.62 16.09 -11.67
C GLN A 84 1.49 15.84 -10.42
N ASP A 85 0.96 16.10 -9.22
CA ASP A 85 1.73 16.17 -7.98
C ASP A 85 1.22 15.22 -6.88
N THR A 86 0.12 14.52 -7.13
CA THR A 86 -0.54 13.70 -6.10
C THR A 86 -0.63 12.25 -6.54
N ILE A 87 -0.12 11.35 -5.69
CA ILE A 87 -0.22 9.89 -5.86
C ILE A 87 -1.32 9.30 -4.97
N VAL A 88 -1.89 8.19 -5.42
CA VAL A 88 -2.89 7.42 -4.69
C VAL A 88 -2.32 6.04 -4.35
N GLU A 89 -2.42 5.66 -3.08
CA GLU A 89 -2.12 4.32 -2.58
C GLU A 89 -3.34 3.83 -1.79
N ILE A 90 -3.99 2.79 -2.29
CA ILE A 90 -5.17 2.16 -1.71
C ILE A 90 -4.74 0.95 -0.89
N LYS A 91 -5.45 0.74 0.23
CA LYS A 91 -5.34 -0.46 1.05
C LYS A 91 -6.72 -1.00 1.34
N CYS A 92 -6.96 -2.25 0.94
CA CYS A 92 -8.18 -2.99 1.22
C CYS A 92 -7.89 -4.13 2.23
N PRO A 93 -7.78 -3.83 3.54
CA PRO A 93 -7.47 -4.84 4.53
C PRO A 93 -8.68 -5.76 4.78
N LEU A 94 -8.51 -7.06 4.46
CA LEU A 94 -9.53 -8.09 4.66
C LEU A 94 -10.08 -8.15 6.10
N VAL A 95 -9.26 -7.81 7.10
CA VAL A 95 -9.70 -7.80 8.50
C VAL A 95 -10.73 -6.69 8.75
N ALA A 96 -10.51 -5.46 8.28
CA ALA A 96 -11.54 -4.40 8.43
C ALA A 96 -12.82 -4.77 7.71
N PHE A 97 -12.72 -5.42 6.55
CA PHE A 97 -13.91 -5.88 5.82
C PHE A 97 -14.75 -6.85 6.67
N LYS A 98 -14.09 -7.77 7.41
CA LYS A 98 -14.79 -8.78 8.22
C LYS A 98 -15.27 -8.27 9.57
N THR A 99 -14.48 -7.46 10.28
CA THR A 99 -14.76 -7.07 11.67
C THR A 99 -15.28 -5.63 11.81
N GLY A 100 -15.27 -4.86 10.72
CA GLY A 100 -15.45 -3.41 10.73
C GLY A 100 -14.14 -2.67 11.01
N LEU A 101 -13.99 -1.48 10.42
CA LEU A 101 -12.79 -0.66 10.51
C LEU A 101 -12.45 -0.26 11.94
N GLU A 102 -13.44 0.20 12.72
CA GLU A 102 -13.23 0.65 14.10
C GLU A 102 -12.71 -0.47 15.00
N ASN A 103 -13.32 -1.65 14.92
CA ASN A 103 -12.91 -2.81 15.71
C ASN A 103 -11.52 -3.28 15.30
N ALA A 104 -11.23 -3.32 13.99
CA ALA A 104 -9.92 -3.70 13.49
C ALA A 104 -8.80 -2.76 13.97
N ILE A 105 -9.09 -1.46 14.11
CA ILE A 105 -8.15 -0.48 14.68
C ILE A 105 -8.01 -0.67 16.19
N LYS A 106 -9.11 -0.82 16.94
CA LYS A 106 -9.09 -1.02 18.41
C LYS A 106 -8.32 -2.28 18.80
N GLU A 107 -8.44 -3.34 18.01
CA GLU A 107 -7.72 -4.61 18.22
C GLU A 107 -6.29 -4.60 17.66
N ASN A 108 -5.77 -3.47 17.17
CA ASN A 108 -4.45 -3.34 16.53
C ASN A 108 -4.21 -4.29 15.34
N LYS A 109 -5.29 -4.75 14.68
CA LYS A 109 -5.20 -5.62 13.50
C LYS A 109 -4.89 -4.86 12.21
N ILE A 110 -4.99 -3.52 12.25
CA ILE A 110 -4.57 -2.62 11.16
C ILE A 110 -3.56 -1.63 11.70
N GLN A 111 -2.34 -1.68 11.17
CA GLN A 111 -1.23 -0.82 11.61
C GLN A 111 -1.08 0.47 10.77
N ILE A 112 -1.90 0.61 9.71
CA ILE A 112 -1.83 1.71 8.75
C ILE A 112 -2.60 2.94 9.26
N CYS A 113 -3.62 2.72 10.12
CA CYS A 113 -4.40 3.78 10.75
C CYS A 113 -4.23 3.70 12.26
N ARG A 114 -3.84 4.81 12.90
CA ARG A 114 -3.86 4.94 14.37
C ARG A 114 -5.09 5.75 14.77
N TYR A 115 -5.85 5.26 15.75
CA TYR A 115 -6.98 6.00 16.31
C TYR A 115 -6.46 7.30 16.94
N ASN A 116 -6.81 8.44 16.36
CA ASN A 116 -6.49 9.75 16.92
C ASN A 116 -7.79 10.33 17.49
N LYS A 117 -7.88 10.54 18.81
CA LYS A 117 -9.08 11.00 19.54
C LYS A 117 -9.59 12.41 19.14
N LYS A 118 -9.04 13.04 18.10
CA LYS A 118 -9.34 14.41 17.64
C LYS A 118 -10.11 14.49 16.31
N MET A 119 -11.03 13.56 16.01
CA MET A 119 -12.07 13.86 15.03
C MET A 119 -13.23 14.57 15.72
N VAL A 120 -13.07 15.88 15.96
CA VAL A 120 -14.24 16.74 16.12
C VAL A 120 -14.73 17.04 14.70
N ARG A 121 -15.87 16.48 14.31
CA ARG A 121 -16.65 16.96 13.17
C ARG A 121 -16.88 18.45 13.38
N SER A 122 -16.23 19.29 12.59
CA SER A 122 -16.70 20.65 12.36
C SER A 122 -17.73 20.55 11.24
N TYR A 123 -18.94 21.01 11.52
CA TYR A 123 -20.04 21.12 10.57
C TYR A 123 -19.73 22.15 9.49
#